data_AF-A0A1J0KVT0-F1
#
_entry.id   AF-A0A1J0KVT0-F1
#
_cell.length_a   1.000
_cell.length_b   1.000
_cell.length_c   1.000
_cell.angle_alpha   90.00
_cell.angle_beta   90.00
_cell.angle_gamma   90.00
#
_symmetry.space_group_name_H-M   'P 1'
#
loop_
_entity.id
_entity.type
_entity.pdbx_description
1 polymer ?
#
loop_
_entity_poly.entity_id
_entity_poly.type
_entity_poly.pdbx_seq_one_letter_code
_entity_poly.pdbx_strand_id
1 'polypeptide(L)'
;MLSNRDATVRKIIPYYVAFCWFAAITSSFITTIITHDKWIAGDWLINYEGGFVRRGIIGQVIYELSELTAISPGTFVFLILLSLFSLYYYCINYLLKKQEHILPYVFLVFAPFTLAFQVTSPEDIRKPAICYALLALTIVFTHKLSKKHFNIFFYALMVIGFPIVLLAHEATMIFVPYFLITYLYVNKVTIKSFIKMIVISIPAAVVFWGVIIFARYIPLDQMLMIKKSLAALGYTFKEAGSIEFLSCDLQVIISLKYIIYYSLGLALACLAFIPIRSRLAYIFKDKVLLLLFLAAVVMTLTIMAITVDWGRDICWNLIPLFLLTLIKQDDNKTEENLKESKLYHVNGKKLVIACIAYLTLWNMSALDPEDRMFIPLAAAKLIIHMDDLDAYYKPEVGKNICEQTNYLPFK
;
A
#
# COMPACT_ATOMS: atom_id res chain seq x y z
N MET A 1 -1.07 35.21 -10.29
CA MET A 1 -1.65 35.30 -8.93
C MET A 1 -2.30 33.97 -8.61
N LEU A 2 -1.80 33.25 -7.58
CA LEU A 2 -2.49 32.07 -7.07
C LEU A 2 -3.86 32.50 -6.52
N SER A 3 -4.90 31.71 -6.77
CA SER A 3 -6.21 32.01 -6.19
C SER A 3 -6.12 32.02 -4.67
N ASN A 4 -6.92 32.85 -3.97
CA ASN A 4 -6.97 32.85 -2.49
C ASN A 4 -7.19 31.44 -1.91
N ARG A 5 -7.84 30.54 -2.67
CA ARG A 5 -8.08 29.15 -2.27
C ARG A 5 -6.83 28.27 -2.37
N ASP A 6 -6.00 28.41 -3.40
CA ASP A 6 -4.72 27.69 -3.47
C ASP A 6 -3.84 28.06 -2.28
N ALA A 7 -3.81 29.35 -1.91
CA ALA A 7 -3.05 29.82 -0.76
C ALA A 7 -3.55 29.17 0.55
N THR A 8 -4.88 29.08 0.74
CA THR A 8 -5.48 28.42 1.90
C THR A 8 -5.17 26.92 1.92
N VAL A 9 -5.40 26.20 0.82
CA VAL A 9 -5.12 24.75 0.74
C VAL A 9 -3.64 24.47 1.00
N ARG A 10 -2.74 25.26 0.41
CA ARG A 10 -1.28 25.13 0.62
C ARG A 10 -0.87 25.33 2.08
N LYS A 11 -1.58 26.19 2.84
CA LYS A 11 -1.35 26.37 4.27
C LYS A 11 -1.84 25.17 5.09
N ILE A 12 -2.96 24.55 4.71
CA ILE A 12 -3.58 23.44 5.47
C ILE A 12 -2.84 22.12 5.27
N ILE A 13 -2.38 21.82 4.04
CA ILE A 13 -1.79 20.51 3.69
C ILE A 13 -0.67 20.06 4.64
N PRO A 14 0.33 20.89 5.00
CA PRO A 14 1.39 20.44 5.90
C PRO A 14 0.88 19.99 7.28
N TYR A 15 -0.15 20.65 7.83
CA TYR A 15 -0.75 20.26 9.10
C TYR A 15 -1.52 18.94 8.97
N TYR A 16 -2.26 18.76 7.88
CA TYR A 16 -2.96 17.50 7.63
C TYR A 16 -1.99 16.33 7.42
N VAL A 17 -0.92 16.54 6.65
CA VAL A 17 0.15 15.53 6.48
C VAL A 17 0.80 15.19 7.82
N ALA A 18 1.09 16.18 8.67
CA ALA A 18 1.63 15.96 10.00
C ALA A 18 0.67 15.20 10.91
N PHE A 19 -0.64 15.48 10.83
CA PHE A 19 -1.67 14.74 11.53
C PHE A 19 -1.73 13.27 11.09
N CYS A 20 -1.78 12.99 9.79
CA CYS A 20 -1.77 11.63 9.27
C CYS A 20 -0.49 10.87 9.65
N TRP A 21 0.68 11.54 9.60
CA TRP A 21 1.93 10.98 10.08
C TRP A 21 1.85 10.61 11.56
N PHE A 22 1.46 11.55 12.42
CA PHE A 22 1.36 11.30 13.86
C PHE A 22 0.41 10.14 14.15
N ALA A 23 -0.77 10.12 13.53
CA ALA A 23 -1.74 9.04 13.69
C ALA A 23 -1.19 7.67 13.24
N ALA A 24 -0.47 7.61 12.11
CA ALA A 24 0.16 6.39 11.64
C ALA A 24 1.26 5.90 12.60
N ILE A 25 2.07 6.80 13.17
CA ILE A 25 3.08 6.46 14.16
C ILE A 25 2.46 5.96 15.46
N THR A 26 1.43 6.65 15.97
CA THR A 26 0.71 6.21 17.17
C THR A 26 0.09 4.84 16.96
N SER A 27 -0.54 4.61 15.80
CA SER A 27 -1.11 3.32 15.46
C SER A 27 -0.03 2.22 15.40
N SER A 28 1.11 2.50 14.75
CA SER A 28 2.25 1.57 14.69
C SER A 28 2.79 1.22 16.08
N PHE A 29 2.90 2.22 16.97
CA PHE A 29 3.36 2.01 18.34
C PHE A 29 2.40 1.11 19.11
N ILE A 30 1.10 1.39 19.05
CA ILE A 30 0.07 0.58 19.71
C ILE A 30 0.13 -0.87 19.20
N THR A 31 0.15 -1.07 17.88
CA THR A 31 0.05 -2.41 17.30
C THR A 31 1.30 -3.25 17.49
N THR A 32 2.49 -2.64 17.52
CA THR A 32 3.75 -3.39 17.62
C THR A 32 4.30 -3.51 19.04
N ILE A 33 4.06 -2.53 19.92
CA ILE A 33 4.62 -2.51 21.29
C ILE A 33 3.58 -2.88 22.33
N ILE A 34 2.35 -2.39 22.20
CA ILE A 34 1.35 -2.52 23.26
C ILE A 34 0.49 -3.78 23.07
N THR A 35 -0.03 -3.99 21.87
CA THR A 35 -0.99 -5.08 21.62
C THR A 35 -0.35 -6.35 21.05
N HIS A 36 0.86 -6.25 20.51
CA HIS A 36 1.54 -7.32 19.77
C HIS A 36 0.63 -7.90 18.69
N ASP A 37 0.16 -7.04 17.79
CA ASP A 37 -0.79 -7.41 16.76
C ASP A 37 -0.25 -8.53 15.86
N LYS A 38 -0.98 -9.63 15.83
CA LYS A 38 -0.61 -10.88 15.15
C LYS A 38 -0.52 -10.77 13.63
N TRP A 39 -1.16 -9.75 13.04
CA TRP A 39 -1.16 -9.54 11.60
C TRP A 39 -0.16 -8.47 11.17
N ILE A 40 -0.01 -7.42 11.97
CA ILE A 40 0.94 -6.33 11.72
C ILE A 40 2.33 -6.76 12.21
N ALA A 41 2.52 -6.88 13.53
CA ALA A 41 3.83 -7.23 14.08
C ALA A 41 4.25 -8.64 13.66
N GLY A 42 3.32 -9.59 13.60
CA GLY A 42 3.59 -10.93 13.09
C GLY A 42 4.19 -10.93 11.69
N ASP A 43 3.65 -10.13 10.74
CA ASP A 43 4.12 -10.15 9.35
C ASP A 43 5.56 -9.66 9.27
N TRP A 44 5.91 -8.63 10.05
CA TRP A 44 7.28 -8.11 10.14
C TRP A 44 8.26 -9.07 10.83
N LEU A 45 7.78 -9.93 11.73
CA LEU A 45 8.60 -10.80 12.56
C LEU A 45 8.78 -12.23 12.03
N ILE A 46 8.17 -12.57 10.89
CA ILE A 46 8.50 -13.80 10.15
C ILE A 46 10.01 -13.82 9.86
N ASN A 47 10.70 -14.87 10.32
CA ASN A 47 12.15 -15.02 10.27
C ASN A 47 12.56 -16.42 9.77
N TYR A 48 13.87 -16.70 9.70
CA TYR A 48 14.43 -17.93 9.14
C TYR A 48 14.85 -18.97 10.19
N GLU A 49 14.43 -18.85 11.44
CA GLU A 49 14.73 -19.84 12.49
C GLU A 49 14.09 -21.21 12.22
N GLY A 50 13.05 -21.25 11.39
CA GLY A 50 12.48 -22.48 10.84
C GLY A 50 13.11 -22.95 9.52
N GLY A 51 14.16 -22.29 9.03
CA GLY A 51 14.69 -22.45 7.67
C GLY A 51 14.18 -21.37 6.70
N PHE A 52 14.48 -21.54 5.40
CA PHE A 52 14.09 -20.56 4.40
C PHE A 52 12.57 -20.56 4.17
N VAL A 53 11.92 -19.46 4.57
CA VAL A 53 10.48 -19.22 4.40
C VAL A 53 10.21 -17.98 3.53
N ARG A 54 9.01 -17.86 2.95
CA ARG A 54 8.63 -16.61 2.27
C ARG A 54 8.55 -15.49 3.32
N ARG A 55 8.96 -14.28 2.93
CA ARG A 55 8.85 -13.04 3.74
C ARG A 55 9.82 -12.88 4.91
N GLY A 56 10.78 -13.79 5.07
CA GLY A 56 11.58 -13.91 6.30
C GLY A 56 12.76 -12.96 6.47
N ILE A 57 13.22 -12.28 5.40
CA ILE A 57 14.51 -11.55 5.47
C ILE A 57 14.51 -10.40 6.49
N ILE A 58 13.40 -9.64 6.58
CA ILE A 58 13.33 -8.52 7.52
C ILE A 58 13.21 -9.03 8.95
N GLY A 59 12.38 -10.05 9.20
CA GLY A 59 12.24 -10.60 10.53
C GLY A 59 13.51 -11.31 11.00
N GLN A 60 14.32 -11.90 10.10
CA GLN A 60 15.65 -12.42 10.49
C GLN A 60 16.55 -11.30 10.98
N VAL A 61 16.65 -10.19 10.25
CA VAL A 61 17.46 -9.04 10.69
C VAL A 61 16.97 -8.52 12.04
N ILE A 62 15.65 -8.45 12.25
CA ILE A 62 15.08 -8.03 13.54
C ILE A 62 15.42 -9.03 14.65
N TYR A 63 15.29 -10.33 14.39
CA TYR A 63 15.59 -11.40 15.33
C TYR A 63 17.03 -11.31 15.84
N GLU A 64 18.00 -11.25 14.92
CA GLU A 64 19.43 -11.15 15.23
C GLU A 64 19.76 -9.88 16.04
N LEU A 65 19.16 -8.75 15.68
CA LEU A 65 19.33 -7.50 16.41
C LEU A 65 18.73 -7.58 17.82
N SER A 66 17.58 -8.22 17.97
CA SER A 66 16.94 -8.44 19.26
C SER A 66 17.74 -9.38 20.15
N GLU A 67 18.29 -10.45 19.61
CA GLU A 67 19.17 -11.36 20.36
C GLU A 67 20.44 -10.63 20.82
N LEU A 68 21.07 -9.85 19.93
CA LEU A 68 22.31 -9.13 20.22
C LEU A 68 22.12 -8.01 21.27
N THR A 69 20.98 -7.31 21.24
CA THR A 69 20.76 -6.09 22.05
C THR A 69 19.83 -6.30 23.24
N ALA A 70 19.17 -7.45 23.33
CA ALA A 70 18.05 -7.72 24.26
C ALA A 70 16.87 -6.73 24.14
N ILE A 71 16.79 -5.96 23.05
CA ILE A 71 15.66 -5.08 22.76
C ILE A 71 14.53 -5.91 22.14
N SER A 72 13.30 -5.70 22.62
CA SER A 72 12.10 -6.38 22.10
C SER A 72 11.99 -6.29 20.57
N PRO A 73 11.70 -7.39 19.86
CA PRO A 73 11.50 -7.40 18.41
C PRO A 73 10.47 -6.36 17.93
N GLY A 74 9.38 -6.17 18.69
CA GLY A 74 8.37 -5.17 18.38
C GLY A 74 8.92 -3.74 18.31
N THR A 75 9.95 -3.42 19.11
CA THR A 75 10.63 -2.11 19.07
C THR A 75 11.32 -1.88 17.74
N PHE A 76 12.00 -2.90 17.19
CA PHE A 76 12.61 -2.78 15.87
C PHE A 76 11.56 -2.63 14.76
N VAL A 77 10.45 -3.38 14.84
CA VAL A 77 9.32 -3.20 13.91
C VAL A 77 8.81 -1.76 13.95
N PHE A 78 8.59 -1.22 15.16
CA PHE A 78 8.17 0.17 15.35
C PHE A 78 9.16 1.17 14.74
N LEU A 79 10.47 1.00 14.97
CA LEU A 79 11.50 1.89 14.44
C LEU A 79 11.56 1.86 12.91
N ILE A 80 11.36 0.69 12.29
CA ILE A 80 11.26 0.54 10.83
C ILE A 80 10.04 1.31 10.32
N LEU A 81 8.86 1.08 10.91
CA LEU A 81 7.61 1.78 10.52
C LEU A 81 7.72 3.29 10.73
N LEU A 82 8.33 3.73 11.83
CA LEU A 82 8.62 5.13 12.11
C LEU A 82 9.47 5.75 11.01
N SER A 83 10.52 5.05 10.59
CA SER A 83 11.42 5.50 9.53
C SER A 83 10.71 5.57 8.18
N LEU A 84 9.95 4.53 7.82
CA LEU A 84 9.23 4.43 6.55
C LEU A 84 8.13 5.48 6.45
N PHE A 85 7.29 5.64 7.47
CA PHE A 85 6.24 6.65 7.45
C PHE A 85 6.80 8.06 7.51
N SER A 86 7.85 8.31 8.29
CA SER A 86 8.50 9.63 8.31
C SER A 86 9.05 9.97 6.92
N LEU A 87 9.71 9.02 6.24
CA LEU A 87 10.18 9.21 4.87
C LEU A 87 9.03 9.45 3.90
N TYR A 88 7.99 8.61 3.92
CA TYR A 88 6.83 8.73 3.04
C TYR A 88 6.12 10.08 3.18
N TYR A 89 5.72 10.45 4.38
CA TYR A 89 4.99 11.71 4.62
C TYR A 89 5.88 12.94 4.39
N TYR A 90 7.18 12.87 4.68
CA TYR A 90 8.14 13.92 4.30
C TYR A 90 8.18 14.12 2.78
N CYS A 91 8.35 13.04 2.01
CA CYS A 91 8.39 13.07 0.56
C CYS A 91 7.08 13.62 -0.03
N ILE A 92 5.92 13.15 0.45
CA ILE A 92 4.61 13.68 0.04
C ILE A 92 4.51 15.18 0.27
N ASN A 93 4.82 15.64 1.49
CA ASN A 93 4.75 17.08 1.81
C ASN A 93 5.68 17.91 0.91
N TYR A 94 6.89 17.40 0.65
CA TYR A 94 7.82 18.03 -0.29
C TYR A 94 7.23 18.11 -1.70
N LEU A 95 6.69 17.01 -2.23
CA LEU A 95 6.18 16.90 -3.59
C LEU A 95 4.92 17.76 -3.81
N LEU A 96 4.01 17.79 -2.83
CA LEU A 96 2.82 18.66 -2.86
C LEU A 96 3.19 20.14 -2.85
N LYS A 97 4.23 20.53 -2.07
CA LYS A 97 4.74 21.91 -2.07
C LYS A 97 5.30 22.35 -3.42
N LYS A 98 5.77 21.40 -4.26
CA LYS A 98 6.29 21.68 -5.61
C LYS A 98 5.23 21.82 -6.68
N GLN A 99 3.97 21.49 -6.40
CA GLN A 99 2.89 21.68 -7.37
C GLN A 99 2.55 23.17 -7.49
N GLU A 100 2.44 23.69 -8.70
CA GLU A 100 2.01 25.08 -8.95
C GLU A 100 0.55 25.27 -8.54
N HIS A 101 -0.32 24.39 -9.05
CA HIS A 101 -1.76 24.34 -8.76
C HIS A 101 -2.07 23.23 -7.77
N ILE A 102 -2.41 23.59 -6.52
CA ILE A 102 -2.63 22.61 -5.44
C ILE A 102 -4.11 22.29 -5.23
N LEU A 103 -5.02 23.21 -5.54
CA LEU A 103 -6.46 22.98 -5.37
C LEU A 103 -6.98 21.71 -6.10
N PRO A 104 -6.51 21.36 -7.31
CA PRO A 104 -6.92 20.12 -7.97
C PRO A 104 -6.63 18.84 -7.15
N TYR A 105 -5.61 18.85 -6.30
CA TYR A 105 -5.23 17.70 -5.48
C TYR A 105 -6.10 17.52 -4.22
N VAL A 106 -7.00 18.45 -3.90
CA VAL A 106 -7.73 18.45 -2.61
C VAL A 106 -8.44 17.12 -2.35
N PHE A 107 -9.16 16.57 -3.33
CA PHE A 107 -9.88 15.31 -3.14
C PHE A 107 -8.94 14.12 -2.92
N LEU A 108 -7.77 14.10 -3.57
CA LEU A 108 -6.79 13.03 -3.38
C LEU A 108 -6.00 13.17 -2.10
N VAL A 109 -5.62 14.39 -1.69
CA VAL A 109 -4.83 14.57 -0.47
C VAL A 109 -5.65 14.16 0.75
N PHE A 110 -6.92 14.55 0.80
CA PHE A 110 -7.78 14.25 1.94
C PHE A 110 -8.46 12.88 1.85
N ALA A 111 -8.43 12.20 0.70
CA ALA A 111 -9.14 10.95 0.49
C ALA A 111 -8.81 9.87 1.55
N PRO A 112 -9.79 9.04 1.93
CA PRO A 112 -9.58 7.96 2.91
C PRO A 112 -8.64 6.85 2.40
N PHE A 113 -8.38 6.75 1.10
CA PHE A 113 -7.53 5.71 0.48
C PHE A 113 -6.09 6.14 0.16
N THR A 114 -5.73 7.41 0.43
CA THR A 114 -4.39 7.94 0.16
C THR A 114 -3.61 8.10 1.47
N LEU A 115 -3.54 9.31 2.01
CA LEU A 115 -2.79 9.64 3.22
C LEU A 115 -3.50 9.17 4.48
N ALA A 116 -4.82 9.26 4.51
CA ALA A 116 -5.61 8.80 5.65
C ALA A 116 -5.73 7.27 5.71
N PHE A 117 -5.33 6.52 4.68
CA PHE A 117 -5.57 5.08 4.62
C PHE A 117 -4.91 4.32 5.77
N GLN A 118 -3.68 4.71 6.12
CA GLN A 118 -2.95 4.12 7.24
C GLN A 118 -3.59 4.42 8.61
N VAL A 119 -4.46 5.43 8.67
CA VAL A 119 -5.20 5.82 9.88
C VAL A 119 -6.56 5.14 9.92
N THR A 120 -7.26 5.09 8.79
CA THR A 120 -8.62 4.52 8.69
C THR A 120 -8.61 3.00 8.67
N SER A 121 -7.51 2.40 8.19
CA SER A 121 -7.26 0.96 8.15
C SER A 121 -5.87 0.62 8.71
N PRO A 122 -5.66 0.74 10.05
CA PRO A 122 -4.40 0.40 10.72
C PRO A 122 -3.82 -0.98 10.39
N GLU A 123 -4.69 -1.92 10.01
CA GLU A 123 -4.31 -3.28 9.64
C GLU A 123 -3.49 -3.37 8.35
N ASP A 124 -3.45 -2.29 7.55
CA ASP A 124 -2.59 -2.13 6.37
C ASP A 124 -1.18 -1.59 6.69
N ILE A 125 -0.86 -1.35 7.97
CA ILE A 125 0.49 -0.95 8.40
C ILE A 125 1.44 -2.16 8.32
N ARG A 126 1.75 -2.60 7.09
CA ARG A 126 2.55 -3.79 6.78
C ARG A 126 3.65 -3.45 5.78
N LYS A 127 4.28 -4.47 5.21
CA LYS A 127 5.43 -4.35 4.31
C LYS A 127 5.21 -3.53 3.01
N PRO A 128 3.99 -3.37 2.44
CA PRO A 128 3.78 -2.44 1.31
C PRO A 128 4.20 -0.99 1.58
N ALA A 129 4.25 -0.56 2.86
CA ALA A 129 4.76 0.76 3.24
C ALA A 129 6.20 1.03 2.76
N ILE A 130 7.02 -0.02 2.60
CA ILE A 130 8.37 0.08 2.01
C ILE A 130 8.28 0.61 0.57
N CYS A 131 7.36 0.05 -0.23
CA CYS A 131 7.20 0.45 -1.63
C CYS A 131 6.66 1.87 -1.76
N TYR A 132 5.72 2.28 -0.90
CA TYR A 132 5.21 3.65 -0.90
C TYR A 132 6.31 4.67 -0.58
N ALA A 133 7.10 4.42 0.46
CA ALA A 133 8.20 5.30 0.86
C ALA A 133 9.29 5.38 -0.23
N LEU A 134 9.69 4.23 -0.79
CA LEU A 134 10.70 4.18 -1.86
C LEU A 134 10.21 4.82 -3.17
N LEU A 135 8.94 4.66 -3.54
CA LEU A 135 8.38 5.28 -4.74
C LEU A 135 8.29 6.79 -4.56
N ALA A 136 7.81 7.25 -3.40
CA ALA A 136 7.78 8.67 -3.08
C ALA A 136 9.19 9.29 -3.11
N LEU A 137 10.20 8.60 -2.55
CA LEU A 137 11.61 9.02 -2.62
C LEU A 137 12.12 9.05 -4.06
N THR A 138 11.82 8.03 -4.87
CA THR A 138 12.20 7.97 -6.28
C THR A 138 11.64 9.17 -7.04
N ILE A 139 10.39 9.54 -6.79
CA ILE A 139 9.76 10.73 -7.39
C ILE A 139 10.42 12.02 -6.86
N VAL A 140 10.75 12.14 -5.58
CA VAL A 140 11.55 13.29 -5.08
C VAL A 140 12.86 13.42 -5.85
N PHE A 141 13.51 12.30 -6.18
CA PHE A 141 14.75 12.31 -6.95
C PHE A 141 14.57 12.68 -8.42
N THR A 142 13.39 12.50 -9.02
CA THR A 142 13.12 13.07 -10.36
C THR A 142 13.11 14.60 -10.32
N HIS A 143 12.80 15.22 -9.17
CA HIS A 143 12.81 16.68 -9.00
C HIS A 143 14.18 17.23 -8.61
N LYS A 144 14.98 16.47 -7.85
CA LYS A 144 16.22 16.98 -7.24
C LYS A 144 17.51 16.56 -7.94
N LEU A 145 17.55 15.35 -8.52
CA LEU A 145 18.80 14.80 -9.04
C LEU A 145 18.92 15.08 -10.54
N SER A 146 20.18 15.20 -11.01
CA SER A 146 20.43 15.14 -12.45
C SER A 146 20.12 13.75 -12.98
N LYS A 147 19.79 13.64 -14.27
CA LYS A 147 19.45 12.36 -14.93
C LYS A 147 20.48 11.25 -14.66
N LYS A 148 21.78 11.58 -14.64
CA LYS A 148 22.86 10.64 -14.32
C LYS A 148 22.73 10.08 -12.90
N HIS A 149 22.59 10.95 -11.90
CA HIS A 149 22.50 10.53 -10.50
C HIS A 149 21.17 9.81 -10.20
N PHE A 150 20.07 10.25 -10.81
CA PHE A 150 18.80 9.52 -10.75
C PHE A 150 18.95 8.09 -11.27
N ASN A 151 19.60 7.90 -12.42
CA ASN A 151 19.81 6.58 -13.00
C ASN A 151 20.68 5.69 -12.11
N ILE A 152 21.76 6.21 -11.51
CA ILE A 152 22.60 5.44 -10.57
C ILE A 152 21.76 4.95 -9.39
N PHE A 153 21.01 5.85 -8.76
CA PHE A 153 20.09 5.49 -7.67
C PHE A 153 19.08 4.44 -8.12
N PHE A 154 18.43 4.65 -9.27
CA PHE A 154 17.40 3.75 -9.78
C PHE A 154 17.96 2.36 -10.08
N TYR A 155 19.18 2.28 -10.63
CA TYR A 155 19.84 1.00 -10.88
C TYR A 155 20.19 0.27 -9.58
N ALA A 156 20.72 0.97 -8.58
CA ALA A 156 20.96 0.37 -7.26
C ALA A 156 19.65 -0.12 -6.63
N LEU A 157 18.59 0.67 -6.73
CA LEU A 157 17.27 0.31 -6.25
C LEU A 157 16.72 -0.93 -6.95
N MET A 158 16.80 -1.03 -8.27
CA MET A 158 16.25 -2.18 -9.01
C MET A 158 17.10 -3.46 -8.90
N VAL A 159 18.42 -3.33 -8.88
CA VAL A 159 19.35 -4.48 -8.89
C VAL A 159 19.58 -5.04 -7.49
N ILE A 160 19.53 -4.20 -6.44
CA ILE A 160 19.81 -4.62 -5.07
C ILE A 160 18.58 -4.42 -4.19
N GLY A 161 17.99 -3.22 -4.19
CA GLY A 161 16.87 -2.89 -3.31
C GLY A 161 15.63 -3.76 -3.54
N PHE A 162 15.15 -3.86 -4.77
CA PHE A 162 13.94 -4.59 -5.11
C PHE A 162 14.01 -6.10 -4.83
N PRO A 163 15.11 -6.80 -5.15
CA PRO A 163 15.34 -8.16 -4.68
C PRO A 163 15.14 -8.32 -3.17
N ILE A 164 15.68 -7.40 -2.36
CA ILE A 164 15.50 -7.43 -0.89
C ILE A 164 14.04 -7.18 -0.50
N VAL A 165 13.37 -6.23 -1.16
CA VAL A 165 11.94 -5.94 -0.92
C VAL A 165 11.06 -7.14 -1.29
N LEU A 166 11.40 -7.89 -2.34
CA LEU A 166 10.68 -9.11 -2.73
C LEU A 166 10.91 -10.26 -1.75
N LEU A 167 12.12 -10.40 -1.19
CA LEU A 167 12.38 -11.34 -0.09
C LEU A 167 11.61 -10.96 1.18
N ALA A 168 11.35 -9.66 1.39
CA ALA A 168 10.54 -9.19 2.50
C ALA A 168 9.05 -9.50 2.31
N HIS A 169 8.53 -9.30 1.10
CA HIS A 169 7.15 -9.62 0.76
C HIS A 169 6.97 -9.76 -0.76
N GLU A 170 6.67 -10.95 -1.24
CA GLU A 170 6.64 -11.29 -2.68
C GLU A 170 5.57 -10.50 -3.46
N ALA A 171 4.43 -10.19 -2.83
CA ALA A 171 3.37 -9.38 -3.46
C ALA A 171 3.80 -7.96 -3.83
N THR A 172 4.93 -7.48 -3.29
CA THR A 172 5.48 -6.16 -3.66
C THR A 172 5.92 -6.09 -5.14
N MET A 173 5.94 -7.23 -5.85
CA MET A 173 6.12 -7.29 -7.30
C MET A 173 5.11 -6.40 -8.06
N ILE A 174 3.90 -6.20 -7.51
CA ILE A 174 2.89 -5.28 -8.06
C ILE A 174 3.43 -3.85 -8.22
N PHE A 175 4.39 -3.43 -7.39
CA PHE A 175 4.91 -2.07 -7.43
C PHE A 175 5.96 -1.86 -8.52
N VAL A 176 6.63 -2.92 -8.99
CA VAL A 176 7.73 -2.83 -9.96
C VAL A 176 7.34 -2.01 -11.21
N PRO A 177 6.18 -2.23 -11.87
CA PRO A 177 5.78 -1.43 -13.02
C PRO A 177 5.70 0.07 -12.74
N TYR A 178 5.30 0.51 -11.54
CA TYR A 178 5.24 1.94 -11.22
C TYR A 178 6.63 2.60 -11.12
N PHE A 179 7.61 1.87 -10.58
CA PHE A 179 9.01 2.33 -10.59
C PHE A 179 9.53 2.39 -12.03
N LEU A 180 9.22 1.39 -12.86
CA LEU A 180 9.61 1.39 -14.27
C LEU A 180 8.95 2.53 -15.07
N ILE A 181 7.70 2.88 -14.78
CA ILE A 181 7.03 4.07 -15.35
C ILE A 181 7.81 5.34 -14.99
N THR A 182 8.25 5.48 -13.74
CA THR A 182 9.05 6.64 -13.30
C THR A 182 10.42 6.68 -14.01
N TYR A 183 11.07 5.53 -14.17
CA TYR A 183 12.32 5.44 -14.92
C TYR A 183 12.18 5.85 -16.38
N LEU A 184 11.16 5.33 -17.06
CA LEU A 184 10.88 5.63 -18.46
C LEU A 184 10.38 7.06 -18.65
N TYR A 185 9.73 7.65 -17.66
CA TYR A 185 9.41 9.08 -17.67
C TYR A 185 10.69 9.94 -17.76
N VAL A 186 11.68 9.68 -16.89
CA VAL A 186 12.95 10.43 -16.88
C VAL A 186 13.82 10.11 -18.11
N ASN A 187 13.85 8.86 -18.55
CA ASN A 187 14.74 8.41 -19.62
C ASN A 187 14.15 8.48 -21.02
N LYS A 188 12.83 8.71 -21.12
CA LYS A 188 12.01 8.57 -22.33
C LYS A 188 12.01 7.13 -22.85
N VAL A 189 10.93 6.76 -23.54
CA VAL A 189 10.80 5.44 -24.16
C VAL A 189 11.62 5.40 -25.44
N THR A 190 12.68 4.58 -25.43
CA THR A 190 13.57 4.29 -26.57
C THR A 190 13.98 2.82 -26.49
N ILE A 191 14.45 2.24 -27.60
CA ILE A 191 14.94 0.85 -27.59
C ILE A 191 16.05 0.66 -26.52
N LYS A 192 16.96 1.64 -26.38
CA LYS A 192 18.04 1.59 -25.39
C LYS A 192 17.53 1.61 -23.95
N SER A 193 16.58 2.50 -23.62
CA SER A 193 16.00 2.55 -22.27
C SER A 193 15.11 1.35 -21.97
N PHE A 194 14.42 0.80 -22.98
CA PHE A 194 13.62 -0.41 -22.85
C PHE A 194 14.49 -1.65 -22.56
N ILE A 195 15.58 -1.85 -23.31
CA ILE A 195 16.53 -2.95 -23.05
C ILE A 195 17.12 -2.82 -21.64
N LYS A 196 17.54 -1.61 -21.25
CA LYS A 196 18.05 -1.35 -19.89
C LYS A 196 17.02 -1.68 -18.82
N MET A 197 15.77 -1.28 -19.01
CA MET A 197 14.67 -1.58 -18.10
C MET A 197 14.50 -3.09 -17.89
N ILE A 198 14.58 -3.89 -18.97
CA ILE A 198 14.51 -5.36 -18.87
C ILE A 198 15.71 -5.89 -18.07
N VAL A 199 16.93 -5.49 -18.44
CA VAL A 199 18.16 -5.99 -17.81
C VAL A 199 18.18 -5.71 -16.30
N ILE A 200 17.85 -4.49 -15.87
CA ILE A 200 17.85 -4.14 -14.43
C ILE A 200 16.73 -4.84 -13.65
N SER A 201 15.71 -5.37 -14.33
CA SER A 201 14.60 -6.09 -13.69
C SER A 201 14.90 -7.59 -13.50
N ILE A 202 15.95 -8.13 -14.15
CA ILE A 202 16.31 -9.55 -14.06
C ILE A 202 16.54 -10.01 -12.62
N PRO A 203 17.33 -9.31 -11.76
CA PRO A 203 17.56 -9.77 -10.39
C PRO A 203 16.27 -9.90 -9.59
N ALA A 204 15.36 -8.92 -9.72
CA ALA A 204 14.06 -8.95 -9.06
C ALA A 204 13.21 -10.13 -9.55
N ALA A 205 13.20 -10.40 -10.87
CA ALA A 205 12.49 -11.53 -11.44
C ALA A 205 13.04 -12.88 -10.94
N VAL A 206 14.38 -13.03 -10.88
CA VAL A 206 15.03 -14.24 -10.37
C VAL A 206 14.65 -14.49 -8.92
N VAL A 207 14.69 -13.46 -8.06
CA VAL A 207 14.28 -13.59 -6.66
C VAL A 207 12.80 -13.90 -6.52
N PHE A 208 11.93 -13.22 -7.27
CA PHE A 208 10.50 -13.49 -7.26
C PHE A 208 10.21 -14.97 -7.59
N TRP A 209 10.76 -15.47 -8.70
CA TRP A 209 10.59 -16.87 -9.08
C TRP A 209 11.23 -17.84 -8.09
N GLY A 210 12.39 -17.49 -7.53
CA GLY A 210 13.01 -18.27 -6.46
C GLY A 210 12.10 -18.43 -5.25
N VAL A 211 11.50 -17.34 -4.76
CA VAL A 211 10.55 -17.39 -3.63
C VAL A 211 9.34 -18.25 -3.97
N ILE A 212 8.77 -18.11 -5.17
CA ILE A 212 7.61 -18.91 -5.61
C ILE A 212 7.95 -20.41 -5.70
N ILE A 213 9.15 -20.77 -6.14
CA ILE A 213 9.56 -22.17 -6.31
C ILE A 213 9.92 -22.81 -4.96
N PHE A 214 10.70 -22.11 -4.14
CA PHE A 214 11.32 -22.69 -2.94
C PHE A 214 10.55 -22.47 -1.63
N ALA A 215 9.61 -21.52 -1.59
CA ALA A 215 8.91 -21.13 -0.35
C ALA A 215 7.38 -21.08 -0.49
N ARG A 216 6.83 -21.90 -1.38
CA ARG A 216 5.38 -21.97 -1.65
C ARG A 216 4.58 -22.53 -0.47
N TYR A 217 5.07 -23.57 0.18
CA TYR A 217 4.42 -24.20 1.32
C TYR A 217 5.43 -24.29 2.46
N ILE A 218 5.00 -23.88 3.66
CA ILE A 218 5.84 -23.89 4.85
C ILE A 218 5.29 -24.98 5.78
N PRO A 219 6.09 -26.02 6.06
CA PRO A 219 5.73 -27.07 7.01
C PRO A 219 5.45 -26.53 8.42
N LEU A 220 4.58 -27.22 9.15
CA LEU A 220 4.14 -26.81 10.49
C LEU A 220 5.31 -26.69 11.48
N ASP A 221 6.30 -27.57 11.39
CA ASP A 221 7.51 -27.55 12.22
C ASP A 221 8.33 -26.27 12.02
N GLN A 222 8.49 -25.82 10.77
CA GLN A 222 9.20 -24.57 10.47
C GLN A 222 8.45 -23.36 11.05
N MET A 223 7.13 -23.31 10.89
CA MET A 223 6.29 -22.26 11.49
C MET A 223 6.40 -22.24 13.03
N LEU A 224 6.38 -23.42 13.66
CA LEU A 224 6.53 -23.54 15.11
C LEU A 224 7.92 -23.09 15.60
N MET A 225 8.99 -23.32 14.81
CA MET A 225 10.33 -22.82 15.14
C MET A 225 10.39 -21.29 15.14
N ILE A 226 9.76 -20.63 14.16
CA ILE A 226 9.64 -19.16 14.12
C ILE A 226 8.90 -18.64 15.37
N LYS A 227 7.80 -19.29 15.77
CA LYS A 227 7.06 -18.89 16.98
C LYS A 227 7.90 -19.08 18.25
N LYS A 228 8.61 -20.20 18.36
CA LYS A 228 9.48 -20.50 19.51
C LYS A 228 10.63 -19.49 19.62
N SER A 229 11.23 -19.09 18.51
CA SER A 229 12.33 -18.12 18.52
C SER A 229 11.88 -16.75 19.02
N LEU A 230 10.70 -16.28 18.59
CA LEU A 230 10.12 -15.03 19.09
C LEU A 230 9.69 -15.13 20.57
N ALA A 231 9.14 -16.27 20.99
CA ALA A 231 8.79 -16.51 22.38
C ALA A 231 10.02 -16.51 23.30
N ALA A 232 11.16 -17.02 22.84
CA ALA A 232 12.43 -16.97 23.56
C ALA A 232 12.93 -15.53 23.79
N LEU A 233 12.56 -14.61 22.90
CA LEU A 233 12.81 -13.16 23.03
C LEU A 233 11.73 -12.42 23.83
N GLY A 234 10.80 -13.15 24.46
CA GLY A 234 9.70 -12.57 25.23
C GLY A 234 8.60 -11.91 24.40
N TYR A 235 8.54 -12.21 23.09
CA TYR A 235 7.56 -11.63 22.18
C TYR A 235 6.57 -12.69 21.69
N THR A 236 5.39 -12.76 22.34
CA THR A 236 4.35 -13.76 22.04
C THR A 236 3.08 -13.11 21.51
N PHE A 237 2.42 -13.81 20.58
CA PHE A 237 1.10 -13.44 20.05
C PHE A 237 -0.01 -14.19 20.80
N LYS A 238 -1.14 -13.51 21.05
CA LYS A 238 -2.29 -14.10 21.78
C LYS A 238 -3.11 -15.08 20.94
N GLU A 239 -3.14 -14.88 19.62
CA GLU A 239 -3.97 -15.62 18.68
C GLU A 239 -3.22 -15.87 17.38
N ALA A 240 -3.71 -16.79 16.56
CA ALA A 240 -3.16 -17.06 15.24
C ALA A 240 -3.30 -15.86 14.30
N GLY A 241 -2.24 -15.57 13.55
CA GLY A 241 -2.16 -14.48 12.59
C GLY A 241 -1.27 -14.81 11.39
N SER A 242 -0.44 -13.84 11.02
CA SER A 242 0.36 -13.87 9.78
C SER A 242 1.40 -14.99 9.72
N ILE A 243 1.98 -15.39 10.87
CA ILE A 243 2.96 -16.48 10.94
C ILE A 243 2.27 -17.82 10.71
N GLU A 244 1.11 -18.06 11.33
CA GLU A 244 0.33 -19.28 11.12
C GLU A 244 -0.18 -19.39 9.69
N PHE A 245 -0.56 -18.26 9.07
CA PHE A 245 -1.04 -18.20 7.69
C PHE A 245 0.03 -18.63 6.66
N LEU A 246 1.31 -18.72 7.05
CA LEU A 246 2.37 -19.27 6.21
C LEU A 246 2.14 -20.75 5.86
N SER A 247 1.49 -21.50 6.75
CA SER A 247 1.23 -22.93 6.60
C SER A 247 -0.10 -23.23 5.89
N CYS A 248 -0.87 -22.20 5.56
CA CYS A 248 -2.16 -22.35 4.87
C CYS A 248 -2.00 -22.46 3.36
N ASP A 249 -2.79 -23.33 2.74
CA ASP A 249 -2.92 -23.39 1.29
C ASP A 249 -3.72 -22.19 0.76
N LEU A 250 -3.25 -21.62 -0.35
CA LEU A 250 -3.95 -20.54 -1.04
C LEU A 250 -5.19 -21.11 -1.73
N GLN A 251 -6.36 -20.62 -1.33
CA GLN A 251 -7.62 -20.89 -2.02
C GLN A 251 -8.13 -19.63 -2.72
N VAL A 252 -8.76 -19.81 -3.87
CA VAL A 252 -9.42 -18.71 -4.60
C VAL A 252 -10.71 -18.38 -3.88
N ILE A 253 -10.83 -17.15 -3.41
CA ILE A 253 -12.01 -16.65 -2.67
C ILE A 253 -12.59 -15.50 -3.49
N ILE A 254 -13.55 -15.80 -4.37
CA ILE A 254 -14.29 -14.79 -5.12
C ILE A 254 -15.74 -14.81 -4.67
N SER A 255 -16.23 -13.67 -4.16
CA SER A 255 -17.63 -13.48 -3.82
C SER A 255 -18.20 -12.25 -4.54
N LEU A 256 -19.42 -12.39 -5.06
CA LEU A 256 -20.17 -11.31 -5.72
C LEU A 256 -20.35 -10.07 -4.81
N LYS A 257 -20.45 -10.27 -3.49
CA LYS A 257 -20.55 -9.19 -2.49
C LYS A 257 -19.32 -8.28 -2.53
N TYR A 258 -18.12 -8.86 -2.64
CA TYR A 258 -16.88 -8.09 -2.74
C TYR A 258 -16.81 -7.29 -4.03
N ILE A 259 -17.25 -7.87 -5.15
CA ILE A 259 -17.27 -7.18 -6.44
C ILE A 259 -18.13 -5.91 -6.37
N ILE A 260 -19.34 -6.00 -5.82
CA ILE A 260 -20.26 -4.86 -5.73
C ILE A 260 -19.70 -3.77 -4.80
N TYR A 261 -19.30 -4.15 -3.58
CA TYR A 261 -18.83 -3.17 -2.58
C TYR A 261 -17.56 -2.44 -3.04
N TYR A 262 -16.56 -3.19 -3.49
CA TYR A 262 -15.27 -2.62 -3.87
C TYR A 262 -15.29 -1.93 -5.24
N SER A 263 -16.21 -2.29 -6.14
CA SER A 263 -16.40 -1.52 -7.39
C SER A 263 -16.99 -0.12 -7.12
N LEU A 264 -17.90 0.02 -6.15
CA LEU A 264 -18.38 1.32 -5.70
C LEU A 264 -17.25 2.15 -5.06
N GLY A 265 -16.47 1.54 -4.17
CA GLY A 265 -15.30 2.19 -3.55
C GLY A 265 -14.27 2.63 -4.60
N LEU A 266 -13.98 1.79 -5.60
CA LEU A 266 -13.11 2.13 -6.72
C LEU A 266 -13.69 3.26 -7.57
N ALA A 267 -14.99 3.27 -7.85
CA ALA A 267 -15.64 4.36 -8.58
C ALA A 267 -15.49 5.69 -7.83
N LEU A 268 -15.73 5.71 -6.51
CA LEU A 268 -15.54 6.90 -5.67
C LEU A 268 -14.08 7.35 -5.62
N ALA A 269 -13.13 6.41 -5.58
CA ALA A 269 -11.70 6.73 -5.68
C ALA A 269 -11.35 7.38 -7.03
N CYS A 270 -11.87 6.85 -8.14
CA CYS A 270 -11.66 7.40 -9.48
C CYS A 270 -12.18 8.85 -9.63
N LEU A 271 -13.24 9.23 -8.91
CA LEU A 271 -13.74 10.61 -8.92
C LEU A 271 -12.69 11.60 -8.41
N ALA A 272 -11.87 11.23 -7.42
CA ALA A 272 -10.81 12.10 -6.90
C ALA A 272 -9.68 12.34 -7.92
N PHE A 273 -9.50 11.45 -8.90
CA PHE A 273 -8.51 11.63 -9.97
C PHE A 273 -8.99 12.54 -11.10
N ILE A 274 -10.30 12.81 -11.25
CA ILE A 274 -10.84 13.63 -12.35
C ILE A 274 -10.17 15.01 -12.45
N PRO A 275 -10.03 15.79 -11.34
CA PRO A 275 -9.45 17.14 -11.41
C PRO A 275 -7.98 17.16 -11.82
N ILE A 276 -7.26 16.05 -11.65
CA ILE A 276 -5.82 15.95 -11.93
C ILE A 276 -5.48 14.97 -13.07
N ARG A 277 -6.49 14.47 -13.80
CA ARG A 277 -6.32 13.44 -14.84
C ARG A 277 -5.29 13.82 -15.93
N SER A 278 -5.10 15.11 -16.19
CA SER A 278 -4.08 15.61 -17.12
C SER A 278 -2.66 15.20 -16.70
N ARG A 279 -2.38 15.12 -15.39
CA ARG A 279 -1.10 14.64 -14.84
C ARG A 279 -0.86 13.16 -15.13
N LEU A 280 -1.88 12.36 -15.42
CA LEU A 280 -1.71 10.95 -15.78
C LEU A 280 -1.71 10.71 -17.29
N ALA A 281 -2.01 11.72 -18.10
CA ALA A 281 -2.18 11.56 -19.55
C ALA A 281 -0.93 11.00 -20.24
N TYR A 282 0.27 11.25 -19.73
CA TYR A 282 1.51 10.73 -20.31
C TYR A 282 1.58 9.19 -20.28
N ILE A 283 0.97 8.55 -19.27
CA ILE A 283 0.92 7.08 -19.16
C ILE A 283 0.06 6.51 -20.29
N PHE A 284 -1.08 7.13 -20.56
CA PHE A 284 -2.04 6.65 -21.57
C PHE A 284 -1.67 7.01 -23.01
N LYS A 285 -0.75 7.97 -23.21
CA LYS A 285 -0.25 8.35 -24.55
C LYS A 285 0.81 7.39 -25.08
N ASP A 286 1.60 6.78 -24.21
CA ASP A 286 2.68 5.88 -24.60
C ASP A 286 2.28 4.41 -24.34
N LYS A 287 2.38 3.57 -25.38
CA LYS A 287 1.95 2.16 -25.31
C LYS A 287 2.73 1.35 -24.28
N VAL A 288 4.01 1.64 -24.07
CA VAL A 288 4.86 0.92 -23.10
C VAL A 288 4.47 1.30 -21.69
N LEU A 289 4.25 2.59 -21.43
CA LEU A 289 3.79 3.05 -20.11
C LEU A 289 2.39 2.53 -19.78
N LEU A 290 1.48 2.53 -20.77
CA LEU A 290 0.16 1.92 -20.63
C LEU A 290 0.24 0.44 -20.32
N LEU A 291 1.10 -0.31 -21.01
CA LEU A 291 1.27 -1.75 -20.76
C LEU A 291 1.80 -2.03 -19.35
N LEU A 292 2.77 -1.24 -18.86
CA LEU A 292 3.26 -1.35 -17.47
C LEU A 292 2.15 -1.06 -16.46
N PHE A 293 1.33 -0.03 -16.71
CA PHE A 293 0.19 0.28 -15.85
C PHE A 293 -0.83 -0.87 -15.83
N LEU A 294 -1.20 -1.40 -17.00
CA LEU A 294 -2.12 -2.53 -17.10
C LEU A 294 -1.56 -3.80 -16.45
N ALA A 295 -0.24 -4.03 -16.54
CA ALA A 295 0.42 -5.14 -15.87
C ALA A 295 0.28 -5.03 -14.34
N ALA A 296 0.45 -3.84 -13.76
CA ALA A 296 0.21 -3.62 -12.33
C ALA A 296 -1.24 -3.96 -11.93
N VAL A 297 -2.21 -3.48 -12.70
CA VAL A 297 -3.64 -3.75 -12.48
C VAL A 297 -3.94 -5.25 -12.54
N VAL A 298 -3.45 -5.96 -13.56
CA VAL A 298 -3.67 -7.41 -13.72
C VAL A 298 -3.04 -8.21 -12.57
N MET A 299 -1.83 -7.82 -12.13
CA MET A 299 -1.20 -8.47 -10.98
C MET A 299 -2.01 -8.25 -9.70
N THR A 300 -2.56 -7.05 -9.48
CA THR A 300 -3.44 -6.81 -8.33
C THR A 300 -4.73 -7.60 -8.40
N LEU A 301 -5.39 -7.67 -9.56
CA LEU A 301 -6.59 -8.50 -9.73
C LEU A 301 -6.32 -9.96 -9.42
N THR A 302 -5.12 -10.46 -9.77
CA THR A 302 -4.69 -11.81 -9.43
C THR A 302 -4.58 -12.02 -7.92
N ILE A 303 -4.06 -11.03 -7.20
CA ILE A 303 -3.99 -11.09 -5.72
C ILE A 303 -5.37 -10.98 -5.09
N MET A 304 -6.22 -10.06 -5.56
CA MET A 304 -7.60 -9.94 -5.09
C MET A 304 -8.39 -11.24 -5.26
N ALA A 305 -8.09 -12.06 -6.27
CA ALA A 305 -8.75 -13.36 -6.44
C ALA A 305 -8.42 -14.38 -5.33
N ILE A 306 -7.32 -14.18 -4.57
CA ILE A 306 -6.84 -15.10 -3.53
C ILE A 306 -6.80 -14.47 -2.14
N THR A 307 -7.16 -13.19 -2.01
CA THR A 307 -7.19 -12.44 -0.74
C THR A 307 -8.60 -11.97 -0.41
N VAL A 308 -8.85 -11.76 0.88
CA VAL A 308 -10.13 -11.22 1.38
C VAL A 308 -10.09 -9.68 1.50
N ASP A 309 -8.89 -9.09 1.56
CA ASP A 309 -8.69 -7.66 1.88
C ASP A 309 -8.67 -6.75 0.64
N TRP A 310 -9.69 -6.82 -0.23
CA TRP A 310 -9.68 -6.13 -1.52
C TRP A 310 -9.51 -4.61 -1.41
N GLY A 311 -9.99 -4.00 -0.33
CA GLY A 311 -9.84 -2.55 -0.11
C GLY A 311 -8.37 -2.13 0.00
N ARG A 312 -7.56 -2.94 0.67
CA ARG A 312 -6.10 -2.76 0.72
C ARG A 312 -5.48 -2.95 -0.65
N ASP A 313 -5.84 -4.03 -1.32
CA ASP A 313 -5.18 -4.42 -2.57
C ASP A 313 -5.49 -3.40 -3.69
N ILE A 314 -6.68 -2.79 -3.67
CA ILE A 314 -6.99 -1.63 -4.53
C ILE A 314 -6.08 -0.44 -4.21
N CYS A 315 -5.83 -0.14 -2.92
CA CYS A 315 -4.93 0.94 -2.51
C CYS A 315 -3.48 0.72 -2.99
N TRP A 316 -3.05 -0.52 -3.20
CA TRP A 316 -1.75 -0.85 -3.81
C TRP A 316 -1.60 -0.29 -5.23
N ASN A 317 -2.71 0.06 -5.92
CA ASN A 317 -2.67 0.80 -7.20
C ASN A 317 -2.93 2.30 -7.00
N LEU A 318 -3.90 2.65 -6.16
CA LEU A 318 -4.34 4.03 -6.00
C LEU A 318 -3.25 4.95 -5.42
N ILE A 319 -2.48 4.47 -4.43
CA ILE A 319 -1.40 5.24 -3.82
C ILE A 319 -0.25 5.48 -4.82
N PRO A 320 0.27 4.46 -5.54
CA PRO A 320 1.24 4.70 -6.62
C PRO A 320 0.71 5.61 -7.73
N LEU A 321 -0.55 5.46 -8.15
CA LEU A 321 -1.17 6.37 -9.12
C LEU A 321 -1.17 7.81 -8.61
N PHE A 322 -1.56 8.05 -7.36
CA PHE A 322 -1.47 9.36 -6.73
C PHE A 322 -0.02 9.88 -6.73
N LEU A 323 0.95 9.07 -6.33
CA LEU A 323 2.36 9.44 -6.35
C LEU A 323 2.83 9.83 -7.77
N LEU A 324 2.50 9.06 -8.80
CA LEU A 324 2.86 9.35 -10.19
C LEU A 324 2.30 10.67 -10.71
N THR A 325 1.20 11.17 -10.13
CA THR A 325 0.64 12.49 -10.48
C THR A 325 1.52 13.64 -10.00
N LEU A 326 2.38 13.40 -9.01
CA LEU A 326 3.27 14.41 -8.41
C LEU A 326 4.61 14.56 -9.15
N ILE A 327 4.85 13.75 -10.19
CA ILE A 327 6.00 13.92 -11.07
C ILE A 327 5.92 15.29 -11.77
N LYS A 328 7.03 16.05 -11.75
CA LYS A 328 7.09 17.34 -12.43
C LYS A 328 6.95 17.15 -13.94
N GLN A 329 5.97 17.81 -14.53
CA GLN A 329 5.76 17.87 -15.98
C GLN A 329 6.04 19.27 -16.47
N ASP A 330 6.89 19.40 -17.50
CA ASP A 330 7.20 20.67 -18.14
C ASP A 330 6.23 20.97 -19.31
N ASP A 331 5.12 20.23 -19.42
CA ASP A 331 4.09 20.43 -20.46
C ASP A 331 3.16 21.60 -20.07
N ASN A 332 3.30 22.74 -20.77
CA ASN A 332 2.45 23.91 -20.60
C ASN A 332 0.96 23.58 -20.68
N LYS A 333 0.58 22.60 -21.50
CA LYS A 333 -0.82 22.17 -21.64
C LYS A 333 -1.32 21.47 -20.38
N THR A 334 -0.48 20.76 -19.65
CA THR A 334 -0.87 20.12 -18.38
C THR A 334 -1.16 21.18 -17.33
N GLU A 335 -0.29 22.19 -17.19
CA GLU A 335 -0.48 23.28 -16.22
C GLU A 335 -1.70 24.13 -16.56
N GLU A 336 -1.93 24.42 -17.85
CA GLU A 336 -3.13 25.12 -18.32
C GLU A 336 -4.42 24.36 -17.96
N ASN A 337 -4.48 23.05 -18.24
CA ASN A 337 -5.63 22.21 -17.86
C ASN A 337 -5.88 22.19 -16.34
N LEU A 338 -4.83 22.24 -15.52
CA LEU A 338 -4.99 22.30 -14.06
C LEU A 338 -5.51 23.66 -13.62
N LYS A 339 -4.98 24.74 -14.19
CA LYS A 339 -5.44 26.11 -13.94
C LYS A 339 -6.91 26.31 -14.33
N GLU A 340 -7.35 25.68 -15.41
CA GLU A 340 -8.75 25.69 -15.89
C GLU A 340 -9.64 24.64 -15.20
N SER A 341 -9.14 23.96 -14.16
CA SER A 341 -9.94 23.00 -13.42
C SER A 341 -11.25 23.62 -12.95
N LYS A 342 -12.37 22.92 -13.21
CA LYS A 342 -13.72 23.36 -12.81
C LYS A 342 -13.81 23.70 -11.33
N LEU A 343 -12.96 23.13 -10.48
CA LEU A 343 -12.87 23.44 -9.05
C LEU A 343 -12.59 24.92 -8.76
N TYR A 344 -11.86 25.61 -9.64
CA TYR A 344 -11.63 27.05 -9.53
C TYR A 344 -12.89 27.88 -9.81
N HIS A 345 -13.92 27.32 -10.43
CA HIS A 345 -15.18 28.02 -10.71
C HIS A 345 -16.31 27.66 -9.72
N VAL A 346 -16.13 26.60 -8.92
CA VAL A 346 -17.11 26.21 -7.88
C VAL A 346 -17.09 27.20 -6.71
N ASN A 347 -18.27 27.54 -6.17
CA ASN A 347 -18.38 28.36 -4.96
C ASN A 347 -17.64 27.71 -3.77
N GLY A 348 -16.86 28.50 -3.02
CA GLY A 348 -16.03 27.98 -1.91
C GLY A 348 -16.80 27.20 -0.84
N LYS A 349 -18.01 27.64 -0.45
CA LYS A 349 -18.86 26.91 0.51
C LYS A 349 -19.31 25.57 -0.07
N LYS A 350 -19.74 25.55 -1.33
CA LYS A 350 -20.14 24.31 -2.02
C LYS A 350 -18.97 23.33 -2.14
N LEU A 351 -17.76 23.82 -2.40
CA LEU A 351 -16.56 22.99 -2.46
C LEU A 351 -16.23 22.38 -1.09
N VAL A 352 -16.29 23.14 -0.01
CA VAL A 352 -16.07 22.61 1.36
C VAL A 352 -17.11 21.56 1.71
N ILE A 353 -18.40 21.81 1.43
CA ILE A 353 -19.47 20.82 1.63
C ILE A 353 -19.21 19.55 0.81
N ALA A 354 -18.83 19.69 -0.46
CA ALA A 354 -18.49 18.55 -1.31
C ALA A 354 -17.28 17.77 -0.79
N CYS A 355 -16.24 18.45 -0.28
CA CYS A 355 -15.11 17.79 0.37
C CYS A 355 -15.56 17.05 1.62
N ILE A 356 -16.30 17.69 2.53
CA ILE A 356 -16.79 17.04 3.75
C ILE A 356 -17.62 15.80 3.40
N ALA A 357 -18.59 15.94 2.49
CA ALA A 357 -19.39 14.82 2.01
C ALA A 357 -18.52 13.71 1.40
N TYR A 358 -17.56 14.04 0.54
CA TYR A 358 -16.65 13.04 -0.03
C TYR A 358 -15.80 12.35 1.02
N LEU A 359 -15.43 13.02 2.11
CA LEU A 359 -14.55 12.47 3.13
C LEU A 359 -15.26 11.66 4.21
N THR A 360 -16.56 11.90 4.42
CA THR A 360 -17.33 11.25 5.48
C THR A 360 -18.29 10.17 5.00
N LEU A 361 -18.69 10.19 3.72
CA LEU A 361 -19.72 9.31 3.20
C LEU A 361 -19.19 7.96 2.70
N TRP A 362 -17.88 7.75 2.71
CA TRP A 362 -17.29 6.46 2.34
C TRP A 362 -15.92 6.25 2.97
N ASN A 363 -15.56 4.99 3.13
CA ASN A 363 -14.22 4.57 3.50
C ASN A 363 -13.91 3.29 2.71
N MET A 364 -12.64 3.10 2.36
CA MET A 364 -12.18 1.84 1.80
C MET A 364 -11.68 1.01 2.99
N SER A 365 -12.53 0.20 3.61
CA SER A 365 -12.10 -0.68 4.70
C SER A 365 -11.27 -1.85 4.14
N ALA A 366 -10.21 -2.19 4.86
CA ALA A 366 -9.40 -3.37 4.55
C ALA A 366 -10.16 -4.69 4.83
N LEU A 367 -11.16 -4.69 5.72
CA LEU A 367 -11.92 -5.88 6.15
C LEU A 367 -13.38 -5.86 5.69
N ASP A 368 -14.00 -7.06 5.76
CA ASP A 368 -15.34 -7.44 5.31
C ASP A 368 -16.39 -6.32 5.50
N PRO A 369 -17.23 -6.04 4.50
CA PRO A 369 -18.35 -5.11 4.60
C PRO A 369 -19.23 -5.25 5.86
N GLU A 370 -19.26 -6.41 6.50
CA GLU A 370 -20.01 -6.66 7.74
C GLU A 370 -19.37 -6.06 9.01
N ASP A 371 -18.05 -5.98 9.10
CA ASP A 371 -17.38 -5.56 10.35
C ASP A 371 -17.29 -4.03 10.52
N ARG A 372 -17.43 -3.25 9.44
CA ARG A 372 -17.38 -1.77 9.48
C ARG A 372 -18.31 -1.14 8.44
N MET A 373 -19.61 -1.38 8.57
CA MET A 373 -20.61 -0.73 7.72
C MET A 373 -20.77 0.76 8.05
N PHE A 374 -19.84 1.60 7.57
CA PHE A 374 -19.97 3.06 7.46
C PHE A 374 -20.22 3.46 5.99
N ILE A 375 -21.19 2.81 5.37
CA ILE A 375 -22.06 3.47 4.38
C ILE A 375 -23.26 3.94 5.21
N PRO A 376 -23.76 5.19 5.08
CA PRO A 376 -24.99 5.57 5.75
C PRO A 376 -26.04 4.50 5.45
N LEU A 377 -26.54 3.84 6.50
CA LEU A 377 -27.44 2.67 6.48
C LEU A 377 -28.58 2.80 5.46
N ALA A 378 -28.97 4.03 5.11
CA ALA A 378 -29.99 4.38 4.13
C ALA A 378 -29.66 3.96 2.68
N ALA A 379 -28.39 3.95 2.25
CA ALA A 379 -28.03 3.58 0.87
C ALA A 379 -27.88 2.06 0.68
N ALA A 380 -27.36 1.34 1.69
CA ALA A 380 -27.21 -0.11 1.64
C ALA A 380 -28.57 -0.82 1.76
N LYS A 381 -29.48 -0.32 2.62
CA LYS A 381 -30.84 -0.87 2.78
C LYS A 381 -31.73 -0.69 1.54
N LEU A 382 -31.38 0.21 0.62
CA LEU A 382 -32.12 0.42 -0.62
C LEU A 382 -31.67 -0.50 -1.77
N ILE A 383 -30.51 -1.17 -1.64
CA ILE A 383 -29.91 -1.97 -2.71
C ILE A 383 -30.07 -3.48 -2.45
N ILE A 384 -30.27 -3.92 -1.20
CA ILE A 384 -30.33 -5.34 -0.86
C ILE A 384 -31.49 -5.60 0.12
N HIS A 385 -32.65 -5.98 -0.42
CA HIS A 385 -33.62 -6.80 0.30
C HIS A 385 -33.28 -8.26 0.01
N MET A 386 -32.54 -8.93 0.90
CA MET A 386 -32.34 -10.37 0.83
C MET A 386 -32.31 -10.94 2.25
N ASP A 387 -33.49 -11.26 2.77
CA ASP A 387 -33.69 -12.00 4.02
C ASP A 387 -33.48 -13.53 3.87
N ASP A 388 -32.97 -14.01 2.71
CA ASP A 388 -32.92 -15.45 2.38
C ASP A 388 -31.50 -16.03 2.23
N LEU A 389 -30.43 -15.33 2.64
CA LEU A 389 -29.04 -15.82 2.48
C LEU A 389 -28.39 -16.40 3.75
N ASP A 390 -29.06 -16.33 4.90
CA ASP A 390 -28.60 -16.93 6.16
C ASP A 390 -28.45 -18.47 6.09
N ALA A 391 -29.02 -19.11 5.07
CA ALA A 391 -28.92 -20.56 4.89
C ALA A 391 -27.60 -21.03 4.23
N TYR A 392 -26.79 -20.14 3.66
CA TYR A 392 -25.53 -20.51 2.98
C TYR A 392 -24.25 -20.10 3.73
N TYR A 393 -24.39 -19.33 4.80
CA TYR A 393 -23.25 -18.88 5.61
C TYR A 393 -23.11 -19.77 6.85
N LYS A 394 -22.55 -20.96 6.65
CA LYS A 394 -21.83 -21.61 7.75
C LYS A 394 -20.43 -21.01 7.79
N PRO A 395 -20.03 -20.30 8.86
CA PRO A 395 -18.64 -19.89 9.09
C PRO A 395 -17.70 -21.09 9.36
N GLU A 396 -18.10 -22.31 9.00
CA GLU A 396 -17.34 -23.55 9.13
C GLU A 396 -16.24 -23.69 8.07
N VAL A 397 -16.29 -22.98 6.94
CA VAL A 397 -15.24 -23.13 5.90
C VAL A 397 -13.96 -22.37 6.29
N GLY A 398 -14.07 -21.19 6.91
CA GLY A 398 -12.91 -20.47 7.45
C GLY A 398 -12.44 -21.00 8.80
N LYS A 399 -13.38 -21.47 9.64
CA LYS A 399 -13.05 -22.10 10.92
C LYS A 399 -12.31 -23.43 10.73
N ASN A 400 -12.76 -24.33 9.86
CA ASN A 400 -12.14 -25.65 9.72
C ASN A 400 -10.74 -25.65 9.09
N ILE A 401 -10.33 -24.59 8.37
CA ILE A 401 -9.04 -24.57 7.65
C ILE A 401 -7.85 -24.27 8.60
N CYS A 402 -8.10 -23.65 9.75
CA CYS A 402 -7.10 -23.49 10.83
C CYS A 402 -7.48 -24.16 12.17
N GLU A 403 -8.76 -24.43 12.45
CA GLU A 403 -9.19 -25.04 13.73
C GLU A 403 -8.72 -26.49 13.92
N GLN A 404 -8.20 -27.16 12.89
CA GLN A 404 -7.50 -28.44 13.08
C GLN A 404 -6.18 -28.32 13.87
N THR A 405 -5.76 -27.09 14.24
CA THR A 405 -4.64 -26.85 15.16
C THR A 405 -5.05 -26.53 16.60
N ASN A 406 -6.29 -26.82 17.01
CA ASN A 406 -6.64 -26.97 18.43
C ASN A 406 -5.98 -28.23 19.03
N TYR A 407 -4.66 -28.25 19.11
CA TYR A 407 -3.89 -29.16 19.94
C TYR A 407 -2.91 -28.34 20.80
N LEU A 408 -3.44 -27.86 21.92
CA LEU A 408 -2.93 -28.09 23.29
C LEU A 408 -3.37 -26.94 24.20
N PRO A 409 -4.12 -27.21 25.29
CA PRO A 409 -4.26 -26.25 26.37
C PRO A 409 -2.92 -26.22 27.11
N PHE A 410 -2.16 -25.13 26.97
CA PHE A 410 -1.02 -24.90 27.85
C PHE A 410 -1.54 -24.32 29.17
N LYS A 411 -1.49 -25.15 30.22
CA LYS A 411 -1.36 -24.72 31.62
C LYS A 411 -0.01 -24.08 31.87
#